data_AF-A0A535MUC3-F1
#
_entry.id   AF-A0A535MUC3-F1
#
_cell.length_a   1.000
_cell.length_b   1.000
_cell.length_c   1.000
_cell.angle_alpha   90.00
_cell.angle_beta   90.00
_cell.angle_gamma   90.00
#
_symmetry.space_group_name_H-M   'P 1'
#
loop_
_entity.id
_entity.type
_entity.pdbx_description
1 polymer ?
#
loop_
_entity_poly.entity_id
_entity_poly.type
_entity_poly.pdbx_seq_one_letter_code
_entity_poly.pdbx_strand_id
1 'polypeptide(L)'
;MRYELGQQALTLIFGPILRWRIPLREIKEVEVKDLTLSIWAATRLPGIALFSIYYSNVGIVRMCATRASKRIVLIRTANATYGVTPEEQDEFTLALQARAHG
;
A
#
# COMPACT_ATOMS: atom_id res chain seq x y z
N MET A 1 -1.34 -2.71 -11.02
CA MET A 1 -2.26 -2.17 -9.99
C MET A 1 -2.80 -0.86 -10.53
N ARG A 2 -4.10 -0.56 -10.35
CA ARG A 2 -4.70 0.72 -10.73
C ARG A 2 -5.20 1.43 -9.49
N TYR A 3 -5.26 2.76 -9.53
CA TYR A 3 -5.84 3.55 -8.45
C TYR A 3 -6.77 4.63 -8.99
N GLU A 4 -7.73 5.03 -8.18
CA GLU A 4 -8.58 6.20 -8.39
C GLU A 4 -8.46 7.09 -7.17
N LEU A 5 -7.90 8.29 -7.36
CA LEU A 5 -7.77 9.27 -6.29
C LEU A 5 -8.94 10.27 -6.36
N GLY A 6 -10.01 9.98 -5.64
CA GLY A 6 -11.19 10.84 -5.54
C GLY A 6 -11.00 11.99 -4.53
N GLN A 7 -12.05 12.80 -4.34
CA GLN A 7 -12.03 13.91 -3.37
C GLN A 7 -12.02 13.45 -1.91
N GLN A 8 -12.63 12.30 -1.60
CA GLN A 8 -12.81 11.84 -0.22
C GLN A 8 -12.07 10.53 0.09
N ALA A 9 -11.72 9.76 -0.94
CA ALA A 9 -11.15 8.44 -0.77
C ALA A 9 -10.19 8.10 -1.92
N LEU A 10 -9.16 7.35 -1.57
CA LEU A 10 -8.32 6.60 -2.49
C LEU A 10 -8.93 5.22 -2.71
N THR A 11 -9.16 4.83 -3.95
CA THR A 11 -9.56 3.46 -4.30
C THR A 11 -8.40 2.75 -4.98
N LEU A 12 -8.00 1.60 -4.45
CA LEU A 12 -6.96 0.72 -5.00
C LEU A 12 -7.62 -0.48 -5.67
N ILE A 13 -7.20 -0.81 -6.89
CA ILE A 13 -7.80 -1.86 -7.72
C ILE A 13 -6.70 -2.81 -8.21
N PHE A 14 -6.85 -4.10 -7.93
CA PHE A 14 -5.95 -5.14 -8.41
C PHE A 14 -6.74 -6.25 -9.11
N GLY A 15 -6.89 -6.08 -10.43
CA GLY A 15 -7.69 -7.00 -11.25
C GLY A 15 -9.14 -7.09 -10.76
N PRO A 16 -9.85 -8.18 -11.07
CA PRO A 16 -11.22 -8.40 -10.62
C PRO A 16 -11.33 -8.82 -9.15
N ILE A 17 -10.21 -9.07 -8.48
CA ILE A 17 -10.18 -9.79 -7.20
C ILE A 17 -10.18 -8.83 -6.00
N LEU A 18 -9.53 -7.67 -6.12
CA LEU A 18 -9.27 -6.82 -4.96
C LEU A 18 -9.57 -5.35 -5.26
N ARG A 19 -10.49 -4.80 -4.48
CA ARG A 19 -10.83 -3.37 -4.45
C ARG A 19 -10.81 -2.88 -3.01
N TRP A 20 -9.90 -1.97 -2.68
CA TRP A 20 -9.84 -1.32 -1.37
C TRP A 20 -10.20 0.14 -1.48
N ARG A 21 -11.05 0.62 -0.57
CA ARG A 21 -11.38 2.04 -0.43
C ARG A 21 -10.78 2.54 0.88
N ILE A 22 -9.91 3.54 0.79
CA ILE A 22 -9.23 4.16 1.92
C ILE A 22 -9.72 5.61 2.00
N PRO A 23 -10.50 6.00 3.02
CA PRO A 23 -10.88 7.39 3.23
C PRO A 23 -9.64 8.26 3.45
N LEU A 24 -9.53 9.39 2.76
CA LEU A 24 -8.33 10.25 2.84
C LEU A 24 -8.11 10.78 4.26
N ARG A 25 -9.20 11.09 4.97
CA ARG A 25 -9.19 11.50 6.39
C ARG A 25 -8.59 10.47 7.35
N GLU A 26 -8.52 9.19 6.94
CA GLU A 26 -7.95 8.13 7.78
C GLU A 26 -6.45 7.96 7.52
N ILE A 27 -5.91 8.55 6.46
CA ILE A 27 -4.49 8.50 6.12
C ILE A 27 -3.73 9.42 7.06
N LYS A 28 -2.85 8.83 7.86
CA LYS A 28 -2.01 9.55 8.82
C LYS A 28 -0.64 9.88 8.26
N GLU A 29 -0.13 9.00 7.40
CA GLU A 29 1.23 9.10 6.87
C GLU A 29 1.31 8.39 5.52
N VAL A 30 2.09 8.99 4.61
CA VAL A 30 2.44 8.41 3.32
C VAL A 30 3.94 8.55 3.14
N GLU A 31 4.65 7.42 2.99
CA GLU A 31 6.09 7.39 2.78
C GLU A 31 6.50 6.37 1.71
N VAL A 32 7.63 6.59 1.04
CA VAL A 32 8.26 5.60 0.18
C VAL A 32 9.34 4.88 0.98
N LYS A 33 9.26 3.55 1.07
CA LYS A 33 10.16 2.76 1.91
C LYS A 33 10.54 1.43 1.29
N ASP A 34 11.77 1.01 1.56
CA ASP A 34 12.22 -0.37 1.34
C ASP A 34 11.82 -1.24 2.53
N LEU A 35 11.14 -2.35 2.25
CA LEU A 35 10.65 -3.28 3.24
C LEU A 35 11.61 -4.46 3.41
N THR A 36 11.83 -4.87 4.64
CA THR A 36 12.67 -6.02 4.97
C THR A 36 11.79 -7.24 5.13
N LEU A 37 11.89 -8.18 4.19
CA LEU A 37 11.19 -9.46 4.28
C LEU A 37 11.64 -10.20 5.54
N SER A 38 10.70 -10.62 6.36
CA SER A 38 10.99 -11.54 7.46
C SER A 38 11.08 -12.97 6.94
N ILE A 39 12.02 -13.76 7.46
CA ILE A 39 12.16 -15.19 7.13
C ILE A 39 10.89 -15.98 7.52
N TRP A 40 10.10 -15.47 8.46
CA TRP A 40 8.80 -16.01 8.86
C TRP A 40 7.66 -15.81 7.85
N ALA A 41 7.86 -14.96 6.83
CA ALA A 41 6.93 -14.88 5.70
C ALA A 41 7.01 -16.09 4.75
N ALA A 42 7.80 -17.11 5.08
CA ALA A 42 8.01 -18.33 4.30
C ALA A 42 6.81 -19.30 4.32
N THR A 43 5.82 -19.13 5.18
CA THR A 43 4.52 -19.80 5.01
C THR A 43 3.69 -19.09 3.94
N ARG A 44 4.20 -19.05 2.70
CA ARG A 44 3.46 -18.57 1.53
C ARG A 44 2.76 -19.73 0.85
N LEU A 45 1.47 -19.55 0.57
CA LEU A 45 0.86 -20.16 -0.61
C LEU A 45 1.59 -19.62 -1.86
N PRO A 46 2.03 -20.47 -2.79
CA PRO A 46 2.72 -20.02 -3.99
C PRO A 46 1.80 -19.17 -4.89
N GLY A 47 2.34 -18.08 -5.46
CA GLY A 47 1.78 -17.40 -6.63
C GLY A 47 1.00 -16.10 -6.41
N ILE A 48 0.74 -15.66 -5.17
CA ILE A 48 -0.07 -14.46 -4.90
C ILE A 48 0.50 -13.65 -3.71
N ALA A 49 0.84 -12.38 -3.92
CA ALA A 49 1.18 -11.41 -2.86
C ALA A 49 0.04 -10.38 -2.65
N LEU A 50 -1.19 -10.81 -2.88
CA LEU A 50 -2.36 -10.21 -2.23
C LEU A 50 -2.31 -10.64 -0.75
N PHE A 51 -3.00 -9.94 0.16
CA PHE A 51 -3.06 -10.19 1.63
C PHE A 51 -2.04 -9.44 2.51
N SER A 52 -2.13 -9.71 3.81
CA SER A 52 -1.35 -9.12 4.91
C SER A 52 -0.01 -9.82 5.06
N ILE A 53 1.09 -9.13 4.76
CA ILE A 53 2.47 -9.65 4.83
C ILE A 53 3.20 -8.98 6.00
N TYR A 54 3.89 -9.78 6.82
CA TYR A 54 4.74 -9.24 7.88
C TYR A 54 6.15 -8.91 7.38
N TYR A 55 6.54 -7.65 7.53
CA TYR A 55 7.88 -7.13 7.28
C TYR A 55 8.52 -6.71 8.59
N SER A 56 9.78 -7.08 8.82
CA SER A 56 10.44 -6.89 10.12
C SER A 56 10.61 -5.41 10.50
N ASN A 57 10.67 -4.51 9.53
CA ASN A 57 10.89 -3.08 9.75
C ASN A 57 9.61 -2.22 9.79
N VAL A 58 8.44 -2.79 9.46
CA VAL A 58 7.17 -2.04 9.42
C VAL A 58 5.94 -2.81 9.93
N GLY A 59 6.10 -4.08 10.31
CA GLY A 59 5.02 -4.95 10.77
C GLY A 59 4.14 -5.50 9.65
N ILE A 60 2.86 -5.70 9.93
CA ILE A 60 1.90 -6.25 8.97
C ILE A 60 1.49 -5.17 7.96
N VAL A 61 1.67 -5.47 6.68
CA VAL A 61 1.31 -4.61 5.55
C VAL A 61 0.36 -5.33 4.62
N ARG A 62 -0.78 -4.71 4.32
CA ARG A 62 -1.73 -5.17 3.30
C ARG A 62 -1.19 -4.79 1.92
N MET A 63 -0.71 -5.78 1.18
CA MET A 63 -0.03 -5.54 -0.09
C MET A 63 -1.03 -5.50 -1.26
N CYS A 64 -0.97 -4.41 -2.02
CA CYS A 64 -1.58 -4.25 -3.34
C CYS A 64 -0.50 -3.69 -4.26
N ALA A 65 0.51 -4.52 -4.53
CA ALA A 65 1.75 -4.11 -5.18
C ALA A 65 2.18 -5.13 -6.23
N THR A 66 2.92 -4.65 -7.23
CA THR A 66 3.64 -5.43 -8.24
C THR A 66 5.10 -5.69 -7.83
N ARG A 67 5.60 -5.02 -6.77
CA ARG A 67 6.92 -5.29 -6.15
C ARG A 67 6.75 -5.69 -4.70
N ALA A 68 7.64 -6.58 -4.22
CA ALA A 68 7.51 -7.19 -2.90
C ALA A 68 8.19 -6.43 -1.76
N SER A 69 9.19 -5.58 -2.04
CA SER A 69 10.01 -4.98 -0.98
C SER A 69 10.70 -3.66 -1.34
N LYS A 70 10.90 -3.36 -2.62
CA LYS A 70 11.66 -2.18 -3.04
C LYS A 70 10.75 -1.04 -3.45
N ARG A 71 11.04 0.16 -2.92
CA ARG A 71 10.30 1.40 -3.20
C ARG A 71 8.80 1.19 -3.09
N ILE A 72 8.35 0.74 -1.93
CA ILE A 72 6.93 0.55 -1.65
C ILE A 72 6.38 1.87 -1.11
N VAL A 73 5.29 2.36 -1.70
CA VAL A 73 4.54 3.46 -1.09
C VAL A 73 3.72 2.86 0.05
N LEU A 74 4.05 3.26 1.26
CA LEU A 74 3.33 2.89 2.47
C LEU A 74 2.30 3.95 2.79
N ILE A 75 1.06 3.52 2.96
CA ILE A 75 -0.06 4.36 3.40
C ILE A 75 -0.48 3.85 4.76
N ARG A 76 -0.22 4.63 5.82
CA ARG A 76 -0.61 4.28 7.19
C ARG A 76 -1.94 4.93 7.50
N THR A 77 -2.89 4.13 7.99
CA THR A 77 -4.15 4.62 8.54
C THR A 77 -4.24 4.33 10.04
N ALA A 78 -5.34 4.72 10.66
CA ALA A 78 -5.62 4.33 12.05
C ALA A 78 -5.69 2.81 12.25
N ASN A 79 -6.11 2.05 11.23
CA ASN A 79 -6.49 0.64 11.36
C ASN A 79 -5.59 -0.33 10.59
N ALA A 80 -4.86 0.15 9.58
CA ALA A 80 -4.02 -0.71 8.74
C ALA A 80 -2.88 0.07 8.07
N THR A 81 -1.84 -0.67 7.68
CA THR A 81 -0.81 -0.19 6.76
C THR A 81 -0.98 -0.86 5.42
N TYR A 82 -1.02 -0.07 4.35
CA TYR A 82 -1.13 -0.55 2.98
C TYR A 82 0.20 -0.34 2.26
N GLY A 83 0.63 -1.34 1.50
CA GLY A 83 1.82 -1.26 0.67
C GLY A 83 1.43 -1.33 -0.80
N VAL A 84 1.76 -0.28 -1.55
CA VAL A 84 1.36 -0.14 -2.95
C VAL A 84 2.52 0.26 -3.85
N THR A 85 2.40 -0.09 -5.12
CA THR A 85 3.35 0.29 -6.17
C THR A 85 2.60 0.78 -7.40
N PRO A 86 2.16 2.04 -7.40
CA PRO A 86 1.59 2.66 -8.59
C PRO A 86 2.66 2.78 -9.69
N GLU A 87 2.20 2.92 -10.93
CA GLU A 87 3.07 3.11 -12.10
C GLU A 87 3.76 4.47 -12.01
N GLU A 88 3.00 5.54 -11.79
CA GLU A 88 3.47 6.91 -11.56
C GLU A 88 3.73 7.15 -10.06
N GLN A 89 4.73 6.45 -9.50
CA GLN A 89 4.94 6.40 -8.05
C GLN A 89 5.11 7.79 -7.40
N ASP A 90 5.92 8.66 -8.00
CA ASP A 90 6.25 9.95 -7.41
C ASP A 90 5.05 10.92 -7.49
N GLU A 91 4.36 10.96 -8.63
CA GLU A 91 3.12 11.73 -8.81
C GLU A 91 2.03 11.27 -7.85
N PHE A 92 1.83 9.96 -7.73
CA PHE A 92 0.89 9.37 -6.78
C PHE A 92 1.19 9.79 -5.34
N THR A 93 2.46 9.70 -4.93
CA THR A 93 2.87 9.99 -3.55
C THR A 93 2.64 11.46 -3.22
N LEU A 94 3.06 12.37 -4.11
CA LEU A 94 2.85 13.81 -3.95
C LEU A 94 1.37 14.17 -3.90
N ALA A 95 0.57 13.64 -4.83
CA ALA A 95 -0.87 13.91 -4.87
C ALA A 95 -1.60 13.40 -3.62
N LEU A 96 -1.20 12.23 -3.10
CA LEU A 96 -1.79 11.66 -1.90
C LEU A 96 -1.41 12.44 -0.64
N GLN A 97 -0.14 12.84 -0.51
CA GLN A 97 0.34 13.67 0.60
C GLN A 97 -0.37 15.03 0.62
N ALA A 98 -0.53 15.68 -0.54
CA ALA A 98 -1.23 16.95 -0.66
C ALA A 98 -2.69 16.87 -0.21
N ARG A 99 -3.37 15.73 -0.42
CA ARG A 99 -4.78 15.54 -0.04
C ARG A 99 -5.00 14.94 1.35
N ALA A 100 -4.01 14.26 1.91
CA ALA A 100 -4.09 13.70 3.26
C ALA A 100 -3.82 14.77 4.34
N HIS A 101 -3.09 15.84 3.99
CA HIS A 101 -2.67 16.90 4.91
C HIS A 101 -3.24 18.28 4.60
N GLY A 102 -4.01 18.42 3.51
CA GLY A 102 -4.76 19.64 3.17
C GLY A 102 -6.21 19.54 3.63
#